data_AF-A0A9D7VMK5-F1
#
_entry.id   AF-A0A9D7VMK5-F1
#
_cell.length_a   1.000
_cell.length_b   1.000
_cell.length_c   1.000
_cell.angle_alpha   90.00
_cell.angle_beta   90.00
_cell.angle_gamma   90.00
#
_symmetry.space_group_name_H-M   'P 1'
#
loop_
_entity.id
_entity.type
_entity.pdbx_description
1 polymer ?
#
loop_
_entity_poly.entity_id
_entity_poly.type
_entity_poly.pdbx_seq_one_letter_code
_entity_poly.pdbx_strand_id
1 'polypeptide(L)'
;MTALTKALVAADAACARVAPVWPLQAFVAVNPYLGMADLSLPQAAQRLARVAGARTLQPRSVYLAALDAGEIAPEDLLAARAAMPGGDLPADAAALIG
;
A
#
# COMPACT_ATOMS: atom_id res chain seq x y z
N MET A 1 3.22 -32.42 -0.32
CA MET A 1 3.70 -31.38 -1.25
C MET A 1 5.22 -31.37 -1.21
N THR A 2 5.91 -31.62 -2.34
CA THR A 2 7.39 -31.72 -2.40
C THR A 2 8.05 -30.32 -2.46
N ALA A 3 9.36 -30.24 -2.21
CA ALA A 3 10.11 -28.98 -2.26
C ALA A 3 10.08 -28.30 -3.64
N LEU A 4 10.13 -29.10 -4.72
CA LEU A 4 10.04 -28.61 -6.10
C LEU A 4 8.70 -27.91 -6.38
N THR A 5 7.58 -28.51 -5.93
CA THR A 5 6.26 -27.90 -6.10
C THR A 5 6.15 -26.57 -5.37
N LYS A 6 6.74 -26.43 -4.17
CA LYS A 6 6.77 -25.15 -3.44
C LYS A 6 7.54 -24.08 -4.20
N ALA A 7 8.68 -24.43 -4.78
CA ALA A 7 9.51 -23.51 -5.55
C ALA A 7 8.77 -22.99 -6.80
N LEU A 8 8.08 -23.86 -7.53
CA LEU A 8 7.32 -23.49 -8.72
C LEU A 8 6.15 -22.55 -8.38
N VAL A 9 5.37 -22.87 -7.33
CA VAL A 9 4.27 -22.00 -6.87
C VAL A 9 4.78 -20.61 -6.47
N ALA A 10 5.94 -20.54 -5.79
CA ALA A 10 6.55 -19.28 -5.41
C ALA A 10 7.05 -18.48 -6.62
N ALA A 11 7.62 -19.17 -7.63
CA ALA A 11 8.08 -18.54 -8.86
C ALA A 11 6.92 -17.92 -9.65
N ASP A 12 5.82 -18.66 -9.83
CA ASP A 12 4.63 -18.15 -10.52
C ASP A 12 4.04 -16.92 -9.80
N ALA A 13 3.94 -16.98 -8.47
CA ALA A 13 3.46 -15.85 -7.67
C ALA A 13 4.38 -14.62 -7.76
N ALA A 14 5.70 -14.82 -7.90
CA ALA A 14 6.66 -13.74 -8.08
C ALA A 14 6.53 -13.11 -9.48
N CYS A 15 6.41 -13.92 -10.53
CA CYS A 15 6.21 -13.45 -11.90
C CYS A 15 4.94 -12.58 -12.02
N ALA A 16 3.85 -12.94 -11.34
CA ALA A 16 2.61 -12.16 -11.34
C ALA A 16 2.72 -10.76 -10.73
N ARG A 17 3.81 -10.45 -10.00
CA ARG A 17 4.08 -9.12 -9.43
C ARG A 17 4.83 -8.20 -10.39
N VAL A 18 5.33 -8.73 -11.51
CA VAL A 18 6.02 -7.96 -12.55
C VAL A 18 5.00 -7.48 -13.58
N ALA A 19 4.92 -6.17 -13.79
CA ALA A 19 4.02 -5.64 -14.80
C ALA A 19 4.41 -6.08 -16.22
N PRO A 20 3.44 -6.51 -17.05
CA PRO A 20 3.70 -6.77 -18.45
C PRO A 20 4.18 -5.47 -19.11
N VAL A 21 5.31 -5.52 -19.81
CA VAL A 21 5.93 -4.37 -20.45
C VAL A 21 5.73 -4.45 -21.96
N TRP A 22 4.77 -3.71 -22.54
CA TRP A 22 4.81 -3.33 -23.96
C TRP A 22 3.85 -2.19 -24.33
N PRO A 23 4.24 -1.27 -25.25
CA PRO A 23 5.59 -1.03 -25.76
C PRO A 23 6.40 -0.09 -24.84
N LEU A 24 7.69 -0.37 -24.70
CA LEU A 24 8.62 0.30 -23.77
C LEU A 24 8.71 1.83 -23.97
N GLN A 25 8.43 2.32 -25.19
CA GLN A 25 8.42 3.75 -25.51
C GLN A 25 7.19 4.49 -24.98
N ALA A 26 6.15 3.77 -24.55
CA ALA A 26 4.88 4.30 -24.05
C ALA A 26 4.72 4.04 -22.55
N PHE A 27 5.81 4.09 -21.79
CA PHE A 27 5.83 3.83 -20.34
C PHE A 27 5.12 4.95 -19.57
N VAL A 28 3.79 4.95 -19.65
CA VAL A 28 2.90 5.86 -18.92
C VAL A 28 2.54 5.16 -17.62
N ALA A 29 3.27 5.50 -16.55
CA ALA A 29 3.04 5.08 -15.17
C ALA A 29 2.79 3.58 -14.94
N VAL A 30 3.85 2.83 -14.61
CA VAL A 30 3.67 1.52 -13.97
C VAL A 30 2.99 1.69 -12.62
N ASN A 31 1.86 1.01 -12.43
CA ASN A 31 1.23 0.91 -11.13
C ASN A 31 2.18 0.14 -10.18
N PRO A 32 2.79 0.79 -9.17
CA PRO A 32 3.74 0.12 -8.27
C PRO A 32 3.08 -0.98 -7.43
N TYR A 33 1.75 -1.02 -7.37
CA TYR A 33 0.97 -2.00 -6.63
C TYR A 33 0.47 -3.18 -7.48
N LEU A 34 0.90 -3.30 -8.74
CA LEU A 34 0.45 -4.40 -9.58
C LEU A 34 0.83 -5.76 -8.97
N GLY A 35 -0.10 -6.70 -9.07
CA GLY A 35 0.00 -8.01 -8.43
C GLY A 35 -0.20 -7.98 -6.93
N MET A 36 -0.47 -6.82 -6.31
CA MET A 36 -0.73 -6.66 -4.88
C MET A 36 -2.19 -6.34 -4.54
N ALA A 37 -3.12 -6.67 -5.44
CA ALA A 37 -4.55 -6.42 -5.26
C ALA A 37 -5.17 -7.24 -4.08
N ASP A 38 -4.47 -8.27 -3.64
CA ASP A 38 -4.80 -9.08 -2.46
C ASP A 38 -4.42 -8.41 -1.14
N LEU A 39 -3.61 -7.35 -1.18
CA LEU A 39 -3.12 -6.62 0.00
C LEU A 39 -3.90 -5.32 0.20
N SER A 40 -4.07 -4.91 1.46
CA SER A 40 -4.47 -3.54 1.74
C SER A 40 -3.37 -2.55 1.33
N LEU A 41 -3.74 -1.30 1.05
CA LEU A 41 -2.78 -0.26 0.66
C LEU A 41 -1.60 -0.12 1.65
N PRO A 42 -1.81 -0.10 2.99
CA PRO A 42 -0.71 -0.09 3.96
C PRO A 42 0.20 -1.32 3.86
N GLN A 43 -0.37 -2.51 3.66
CA GLN A 43 0.40 -3.75 3.52
C GLN A 43 1.26 -3.73 2.25
N ALA A 44 0.70 -3.29 1.13
CA ALA A 44 1.41 -3.17 -0.14
C ALA A 44 2.54 -2.12 -0.06
N ALA A 45 2.27 -0.94 0.51
CA ALA A 45 3.26 0.10 0.72
C ALA A 45 4.41 -0.35 1.64
N GLN A 46 4.10 -1.03 2.74
CA GLN A 46 5.13 -1.58 3.65
C GLN A 46 5.97 -2.66 2.95
N ARG A 47 5.35 -3.50 2.13
CA ARG A 47 6.08 -4.52 1.36
C ARG A 47 7.02 -3.89 0.34
N LEU A 48 6.55 -2.91 -0.44
CA LEU A 48 7.38 -2.17 -1.40
C LEU A 48 8.54 -1.44 -0.74
N ALA A 49 8.32 -0.81 0.42
CA ALA A 49 9.39 -0.19 1.19
C ALA A 49 10.46 -1.21 1.61
N ARG A 50 10.06 -2.41 2.05
CA ARG A 50 10.98 -3.47 2.48
C ARG A 50 11.75 -4.10 1.32
N VAL A 51 11.10 -4.38 0.20
CA VAL A 51 11.71 -5.18 -0.88
C VAL A 51 12.36 -4.33 -1.98
N ALA A 52 11.88 -3.10 -2.19
CA ALA A 52 12.33 -2.22 -3.26
C ALA A 52 12.86 -0.87 -2.76
N GLY A 53 12.80 -0.59 -1.45
CA GLY A 53 13.15 0.73 -0.91
C GLY A 53 12.20 1.85 -1.36
N ALA A 54 11.08 1.50 -1.99
CA ALA A 54 10.17 2.46 -2.60
C ALA A 54 9.19 3.01 -1.55
N ARG A 55 9.15 4.34 -1.42
CA ARG A 55 8.15 5.05 -0.60
C ARG A 55 7.01 5.47 -1.49
N THR A 56 5.86 4.82 -1.34
CA THR A 56 4.70 5.01 -2.23
C THR A 56 3.58 5.84 -1.60
N LEU A 57 3.76 6.28 -0.36
CA LEU A 57 2.88 7.20 0.38
C LEU A 57 3.64 8.48 0.74
N GLN A 58 2.91 9.57 0.95
CA GLN A 58 3.51 10.83 1.39
C GLN A 58 4.09 10.70 2.80
N PRO A 59 5.09 11.52 3.17
CA PRO A 59 5.55 11.62 4.55
C PRO A 59 4.41 12.00 5.51
N ARG A 60 4.47 11.52 6.76
CA ARG A 60 3.48 11.83 7.81
C ARG A 60 3.23 13.34 7.97
N SER A 61 4.28 14.15 7.83
CA SER A 61 4.21 15.61 7.93
C SER A 61 3.26 16.26 6.93
N VAL A 62 3.06 15.66 5.75
CA VAL A 62 2.12 16.19 4.74
C VAL A 62 0.68 16.05 5.22
N TYR A 63 0.34 14.90 5.79
CA TYR A 63 -1.00 14.67 6.34
C TYR A 63 -1.26 15.50 7.59
N LEU A 64 -0.24 15.67 8.45
CA LEU A 64 -0.33 16.58 9.61
C LEU A 64 -0.58 18.02 9.18
N ALA A 65 0.16 18.51 8.17
CA ALA A 65 -0.06 19.86 7.65
C ALA A 65 -1.46 20.04 7.05
N ALA A 66 -1.99 19.02 6.36
CA ALA A 66 -3.36 19.06 5.84
C ALA A 66 -4.43 19.04 6.95
N LEU A 67 -4.19 18.33 8.06
CA LEU A 67 -5.02 18.39 9.27
C LEU A 67 -4.98 19.79 9.90
N ASP A 68 -3.79 20.36 10.06
CA ASP A 68 -3.60 21.72 10.62
C ASP A 68 -4.25 22.79 9.74
N ALA A 69 -4.23 22.60 8.41
CA ALA A 69 -4.89 23.47 7.44
C ALA A 69 -6.43 23.27 7.36
N GLY A 70 -6.96 22.21 7.99
CA GLY A 70 -8.37 21.85 7.91
C GLY A 70 -8.81 21.26 6.56
N GLU A 71 -7.86 20.87 5.71
CA GLU A 71 -8.13 20.16 4.45
C GLU A 71 -8.53 18.69 4.70
N ILE A 72 -8.02 18.12 5.79
CA ILE A 72 -8.47 16.84 6.35
C ILE A 72 -9.11 17.16 7.69
N ALA A 73 -10.33 16.70 7.90
CA ALA A 73 -11.01 16.82 9.17
C ALA A 73 -10.86 15.55 10.02
N PRO A 74 -10.96 15.64 11.37
CA PRO A 74 -10.90 14.46 12.24
C PRO A 74 -11.91 13.37 11.86
N GLU A 75 -13.10 13.75 11.39
CA GLU A 75 -14.13 12.86 10.87
C GLU A 75 -13.70 12.07 9.63
N ASP A 76 -12.85 12.64 8.77
CA ASP A 76 -12.30 11.94 7.60
C ASP A 76 -11.40 10.78 8.04
N LEU A 77 -10.62 10.97 9.11
CA LEU A 77 -9.80 9.92 9.70
C LEU A 77 -10.66 8.77 10.25
N LEU A 78 -11.76 9.11 10.93
CA LEU A 78 -12.69 8.13 11.48
C LEU A 78 -13.44 7.38 10.37
N ALA A 79 -13.85 8.07 9.32
CA ALA A 79 -14.47 7.49 8.14
C ALA A 79 -13.52 6.54 7.41
N ALA A 80 -12.26 6.96 7.19
CA ALA A 80 -11.23 6.12 6.60
C ALA A 80 -10.97 4.86 7.45
N ARG A 81 -10.89 5.01 8.77
CA ARG A 81 -10.76 3.88 9.71
C ARG A 81 -11.93 2.90 9.58
N ALA A 82 -13.16 3.40 9.57
CA ALA A 82 -14.35 2.56 9.44
C ALA A 82 -14.40 1.79 8.11
N ALA A 83 -13.86 2.38 7.04
CA ALA A 83 -13.77 1.74 5.73
C ALA A 83 -12.60 0.75 5.59
N MET A 84 -11.63 0.75 6.51
CA MET A 84 -10.47 -0.15 6.48
C MET A 84 -10.80 -1.50 7.13
N PRO A 85 -10.80 -2.61 6.38
CA PRO A 85 -11.04 -3.93 6.96
C PRO A 85 -9.87 -4.40 7.83
N GLY A 86 -10.18 -4.89 9.04
CA GLY A 86 -9.24 -5.66 9.87
C GLY A 86 -8.11 -4.87 10.57
N GLY A 87 -8.27 -3.56 10.76
CA GLY A 87 -7.28 -2.73 11.46
C GLY A 87 -7.49 -2.67 12.97
N ASP A 88 -6.44 -2.94 13.75
CA ASP A 88 -6.34 -2.57 15.17
C ASP A 88 -5.86 -1.11 15.29
N LEU A 89 -6.69 -0.20 14.78
CA LEU A 89 -6.42 1.23 14.78
C LEU A 89 -7.27 1.90 15.89
N PRO A 90 -6.71 2.89 16.61
CA PRO A 90 -7.44 3.63 17.63
C PRO A 90 -8.79 4.14 17.15
N ALA A 91 -9.79 4.07 18.03
CA ALA A 91 -11.16 4.47 17.70
C ALA A 91 -11.35 6.00 17.64
N ASP A 92 -10.46 6.75 18.30
CA ASP A 92 -10.48 8.20 18.36
C ASP A 92 -9.46 8.83 17.41
N ALA A 93 -9.82 9.99 16.83
CA ALA A 93 -8.98 10.67 15.85
C ALA A 93 -7.68 11.21 16.47
N ALA A 94 -7.70 11.62 17.74
CA ALA A 94 -6.51 12.15 18.40
C ALA A 94 -5.41 11.08 18.53
N ALA A 95 -5.77 9.84 18.90
CA ALA A 95 -4.84 8.73 18.98
C ALA A 95 -4.36 8.21 17.61
N LEU A 96 -5.05 8.54 16.51
CA LEU A 96 -4.55 8.29 15.15
C LEU A 96 -3.43 9.27 14.75
N ILE A 97 -3.43 10.47 15.35
CA ILE A 97 -2.51 11.58 15.06
C ILE A 97 -1.30 11.60 16.03
N GLY A 98 -1.45 11.04 17.23
CA GLY A 98 -0.36 10.77 18.17
C GLY A 98 0.65 9.75 17.64
#